data_AF-A0A2A4V8F8-F1
#
_entry.id   AF-A0A2A4V8F8-F1
#
_cell.length_a   1.000
_cell.length_b   1.000
_cell.length_c   1.000
_cell.angle_alpha   90.00
_cell.angle_beta   90.00
_cell.angle_gamma   90.00
#
_symmetry.space_group_name_H-M   'P 1'
#
loop_
_entity.id
_entity.type
_entity.pdbx_description
1 polymer ?
#
loop_
_entity_poly.entity_id
_entity_poly.type
_entity_poly.pdbx_seq_one_letter_code
_entity_poly.pdbx_strand_id
1 'polypeptide(L)'
;MPNSSTLIPIEDINPSEVFAGEQLDVLLKQIRSEAISDDIDLETVVGRKAIGARAYAVSRSKTTIDDAGKTLVAGWKAKAKVVDTARRKSREFLDALRDEVRKPLDDWETKQERIKQEEVDKELAKLAEAEAARQADIERKENDLREREEALLKAEQEAAAKAEAEKAEIERAANEAAIKEQAKRDAEKNAADAIEREREAKLDAETAAKLAAKQAEKDQKEAVELAEKRVRDENERAAREQEALKAAERAEQARLADNLEHRRTVNVAAMKALETEGIEEDIAKKAISAIATGLIPCVKIDYTKQENDQ
;
A
#
# COMPACT_ATOMS: atom_id res chain seq x y z
N MET A 1 -122.59 4.48 -109.91
CA MET A 1 -122.70 4.33 -108.45
C MET A 1 -121.32 4.59 -107.87
N PRO A 2 -121.15 5.57 -106.96
CA PRO A 2 -119.86 5.83 -106.38
C PRO A 2 -119.54 4.77 -105.32
N ASN A 3 -118.30 4.27 -105.34
CA ASN A 3 -117.77 3.29 -104.41
C ASN A 3 -117.56 3.94 -103.03
N SER A 4 -118.55 3.85 -102.15
CA SER A 4 -118.48 4.33 -100.77
C SER A 4 -118.10 3.18 -99.83
N SER A 5 -116.82 2.80 -99.74
CA SER A 5 -116.38 1.81 -98.75
C SER A 5 -114.89 1.84 -98.41
N THR A 6 -114.27 3.01 -98.23
CA THR A 6 -112.92 3.03 -97.66
C THR A 6 -112.73 4.21 -96.72
N LEU A 7 -113.21 4.06 -95.48
CA LEU A 7 -112.80 4.89 -94.35
C LEU A 7 -111.34 4.55 -93.99
N ILE A 8 -110.46 5.10 -94.83
CA ILE A 8 -109.01 5.29 -94.75
C ILE A 8 -108.14 4.01 -94.78
N PRO A 9 -107.44 3.75 -95.90
CA PRO A 9 -106.39 2.72 -95.98
C PRO A 9 -105.21 3.04 -95.06
N ILE A 10 -104.56 1.99 -94.55
CA ILE A 10 -103.33 2.07 -93.72
C ILE A 10 -102.19 2.78 -94.47
N GLU A 11 -102.20 2.71 -95.80
CA GLU A 11 -101.14 3.18 -96.68
C GLU A 11 -101.07 4.72 -96.81
N ASP A 12 -102.13 5.44 -96.45
CA ASP A 12 -102.22 6.90 -96.60
C ASP A 12 -101.95 7.68 -95.29
N ILE A 13 -101.78 7.00 -94.17
CA ILE A 13 -101.56 7.64 -92.86
C ILE A 13 -100.06 7.72 -92.58
N ASN A 14 -99.47 8.91 -92.69
CA ASN A 14 -98.17 9.18 -92.10
C ASN A 14 -98.33 9.33 -90.58
N PRO A 15 -97.88 8.38 -89.75
CA PRO A 15 -98.13 8.42 -88.32
C PRO A 15 -97.48 9.64 -87.66
N SER A 16 -96.33 10.07 -88.15
CA SER A 16 -95.61 11.20 -87.55
C SER A 16 -96.35 12.52 -87.74
N GLU A 17 -97.04 12.68 -88.87
CA GLU A 17 -97.82 13.89 -89.18
C GLU A 17 -99.20 13.84 -88.54
N VAL A 18 -99.87 12.68 -88.53
CA VAL A 18 -101.19 12.53 -87.91
C VAL A 18 -101.11 12.72 -86.39
N PHE A 19 -100.07 12.21 -85.74
CA PHE A 19 -99.86 12.40 -84.31
C PHE A 19 -99.18 13.72 -83.94
N ALA A 20 -98.91 14.60 -84.93
CA ALA A 20 -98.38 15.93 -84.70
C ALA A 20 -99.49 17.00 -84.81
N GLY A 21 -99.67 17.78 -83.74
CA GLY A 21 -100.56 18.94 -83.74
C GLY A 21 -102.03 18.58 -83.98
N GLU A 22 -102.72 19.42 -84.76
CA GLU A 22 -104.19 19.35 -84.96
C GLU A 22 -104.63 18.36 -86.07
N GLN A 23 -103.71 17.67 -86.74
CA GLN A 23 -104.04 16.81 -87.88
C GLN A 23 -104.88 15.59 -87.48
N LEU A 24 -104.67 15.06 -86.27
CA LEU A 24 -105.53 14.02 -85.71
C LEU A 24 -106.98 14.50 -85.60
N ASP A 25 -107.21 15.72 -85.14
CA ASP A 25 -108.56 16.27 -84.99
C ASP A 25 -109.24 16.49 -86.34
N VAL A 26 -108.49 16.90 -87.37
CA VAL A 26 -108.99 17.01 -88.75
C VAL A 26 -109.41 15.64 -89.28
N LEU A 27 -108.55 14.63 -89.10
CA LEU A 27 -108.81 13.25 -89.52
C LEU A 27 -110.05 12.66 -88.82
N LEU A 28 -110.17 12.84 -87.51
CA LEU A 28 -111.31 12.36 -86.73
C LEU A 28 -112.62 13.04 -87.15
N LYS A 29 -112.60 14.34 -87.47
CA LYS A 29 -113.77 15.06 -88.01
C LYS A 29 -114.21 14.51 -89.37
N GLN A 30 -113.26 14.19 -90.25
CA GLN A 30 -113.55 13.57 -91.55
C GLN A 30 -114.18 12.18 -91.38
N ILE A 31 -113.60 11.33 -90.55
CA ILE A 31 -114.15 9.99 -90.23
C ILE A 31 -115.58 10.11 -89.71
N ARG A 32 -115.85 11.07 -88.80
CA ARG A 32 -117.19 11.32 -88.27
C ARG A 32 -118.18 11.75 -89.36
N SER A 33 -117.77 12.67 -90.23
CA SER A 33 -118.63 13.18 -91.31
C SER A 33 -119.03 12.08 -92.29
N GLU A 34 -118.10 11.18 -92.62
CA GLU A 34 -118.38 10.06 -93.53
C GLU A 34 -119.16 8.92 -92.86
N ALA A 35 -118.97 8.71 -91.55
CA ALA A 35 -119.68 7.68 -90.80
C ALA A 35 -121.17 7.99 -90.56
N ILE A 36 -121.54 9.26 -90.35
CA ILE A 36 -122.90 9.72 -89.95
C ILE A 36 -123.67 10.34 -91.12
N SER A 37 -123.41 9.93 -92.37
CA SER A 37 -124.14 10.48 -93.51
C SER A 37 -125.60 9.97 -93.58
N ASP A 38 -126.55 10.89 -93.81
CA ASP A 38 -128.01 10.67 -93.82
C ASP A 38 -128.55 10.04 -95.12
N ASP A 39 -127.66 9.49 -95.95
CA ASP A 39 -127.96 8.94 -97.28
C ASP A 39 -128.47 7.49 -97.27
N ILE A 40 -128.64 6.89 -96.09
CA ILE A 40 -129.00 5.48 -95.94
C ILE A 40 -130.45 5.31 -95.43
N ASP A 41 -131.26 4.61 -96.20
CA ASP A 41 -132.62 4.22 -95.82
C ASP A 41 -132.65 3.01 -94.87
N LEU A 42 -133.02 3.26 -93.61
CA LEU A 42 -133.12 2.29 -92.51
C LEU A 42 -134.26 1.29 -92.64
N GLU A 43 -135.30 1.60 -93.43
CA GLU A 43 -136.43 0.69 -93.63
C GLU A 43 -136.01 -0.52 -94.50
N THR A 44 -134.94 -0.38 -95.28
CA THR A 44 -134.40 -1.45 -96.12
C THR A 44 -133.35 -2.34 -95.42
N VAL A 45 -133.35 -3.63 -95.74
CA VAL A 45 -132.31 -4.58 -95.28
C VAL A 45 -130.91 -4.16 -95.78
N VAL A 46 -130.84 -3.58 -96.99
CA VAL A 46 -129.60 -3.11 -97.60
C VAL A 46 -129.03 -1.91 -96.81
N GLY A 47 -129.87 -0.95 -96.43
CA GLY A 47 -129.43 0.20 -95.64
C GLY A 47 -128.95 -0.17 -94.24
N ARG A 48 -129.66 -1.07 -93.53
CA ARG A 48 -129.18 -1.57 -92.23
C ARG A 48 -127.83 -2.29 -92.32
N LYS A 49 -127.59 -3.07 -93.40
CA LYS A 49 -126.28 -3.69 -93.65
C LYS A 49 -125.19 -2.65 -93.96
N ALA A 50 -125.52 -1.58 -94.69
CA ALA A 50 -124.59 -0.50 -94.99
C ALA A 50 -124.13 0.27 -93.72
N ILE A 51 -125.03 0.49 -92.75
CA ILE A 51 -124.65 1.07 -91.44
C ILE A 51 -123.71 0.15 -90.66
N GLY A 52 -124.00 -1.16 -90.65
CA GLY A 52 -123.09 -2.14 -90.05
C GLY A 52 -121.70 -2.12 -90.67
N ALA A 53 -121.61 -2.00 -92.00
CA ALA A 53 -120.34 -1.88 -92.71
C ALA A 53 -119.59 -0.57 -92.37
N ARG A 54 -120.30 0.58 -92.27
CA ARG A 54 -119.71 1.85 -91.83
C ARG A 54 -119.18 1.77 -90.39
N ALA A 55 -119.94 1.19 -89.47
CA ALA A 55 -119.51 1.01 -88.08
C ALA A 55 -118.28 0.08 -87.96
N TYR A 56 -118.22 -0.98 -88.77
CA TYR A 56 -117.04 -1.83 -88.88
C TYR A 56 -115.83 -1.06 -89.41
N ALA A 57 -116.03 -0.23 -90.44
CA ALA A 57 -114.97 0.60 -91.00
C ALA A 57 -114.41 1.60 -89.97
N VAL A 58 -115.26 2.27 -89.17
CA VAL A 58 -114.83 3.13 -88.05
C VAL A 58 -114.00 2.34 -87.03
N SER A 59 -114.39 1.11 -86.71
CA SER A 59 -113.65 0.23 -85.79
C SER A 59 -112.26 -0.14 -86.35
N ARG A 60 -112.17 -0.33 -87.67
CA ARG A 60 -110.90 -0.55 -88.37
C ARG A 60 -110.03 0.70 -88.35
N SER A 61 -110.57 1.89 -88.64
CA SER A 61 -109.82 3.16 -88.59
C SER A 61 -109.25 3.43 -87.20
N LYS A 62 -110.01 3.16 -86.12
CA LYS A 62 -109.50 3.24 -84.73
C LYS A 62 -108.25 2.36 -84.53
N THR A 63 -108.35 1.10 -84.95
CA THR A 63 -107.26 0.12 -84.77
C THR A 63 -106.02 0.53 -85.56
N THR A 64 -106.22 0.97 -86.81
CA THR A 64 -105.14 1.49 -87.66
C THR A 64 -104.41 2.68 -87.02
N ILE A 65 -105.15 3.67 -86.51
CA ILE A 65 -104.56 4.85 -85.88
C ILE A 65 -103.76 4.44 -84.63
N ASP A 66 -104.33 3.60 -83.76
CA ASP A 66 -103.65 3.11 -82.55
C ASP A 66 -102.36 2.34 -82.88
N ASP A 67 -102.40 1.42 -83.85
CA ASP A 67 -101.22 0.64 -84.26
C ASP A 67 -100.14 1.50 -84.92
N ALA A 68 -100.53 2.54 -85.68
CA ALA A 68 -99.62 3.54 -86.22
C ALA A 68 -98.88 4.32 -85.11
N GLY A 69 -99.60 4.73 -84.05
CA GLY A 69 -99.02 5.42 -82.89
C GLY A 69 -98.08 4.52 -82.09
N LYS A 70 -98.46 3.26 -81.85
CA LYS A 70 -97.59 2.27 -81.20
C LYS A 70 -96.29 2.06 -81.97
N THR A 71 -96.38 1.91 -83.29
CA THR A 71 -95.21 1.72 -84.17
C THR A 71 -94.27 2.93 -84.12
N LEU A 72 -94.83 4.14 -84.15
CA LEU A 72 -94.05 5.38 -84.04
C LEU A 72 -93.29 5.47 -82.70
N VAL A 73 -93.98 5.24 -81.58
CA VAL A 73 -93.36 5.25 -80.24
C VAL A 73 -92.32 4.14 -80.08
N ALA A 74 -92.55 2.96 -80.65
CA ALA A 74 -91.56 1.89 -80.68
C ALA A 74 -90.29 2.32 -81.43
N GLY A 75 -90.45 3.01 -82.57
CA GLY A 75 -89.34 3.60 -83.32
C GLY A 75 -88.57 4.66 -82.52
N TRP A 76 -89.26 5.54 -81.80
CA TRP A 76 -88.61 6.53 -80.91
C TRP A 76 -87.82 5.88 -79.79
N LYS A 77 -88.40 4.87 -79.11
CA LYS A 77 -87.71 4.11 -78.05
C LYS A 77 -86.48 3.38 -78.60
N ALA A 78 -86.55 2.82 -79.81
CA ALA A 78 -85.41 2.19 -80.46
C ALA A 78 -84.29 3.21 -80.74
N LYS A 79 -84.62 4.38 -81.31
CA LYS A 79 -83.65 5.47 -81.54
C LYS A 79 -83.02 5.97 -80.23
N ALA A 80 -83.83 6.19 -79.20
CA ALA A 80 -83.35 6.60 -77.88
C ALA A 80 -82.39 5.56 -77.29
N LYS A 81 -82.73 4.26 -77.36
CA LYS A 81 -81.86 3.17 -76.89
C LYS A 81 -80.51 3.13 -77.61
N VAL A 82 -80.50 3.39 -78.92
CA VAL A 82 -79.25 3.49 -79.69
C VAL A 82 -78.40 4.65 -79.19
N VAL A 83 -79.00 5.83 -78.98
CA VAL A 83 -78.30 7.00 -78.45
C VAL A 83 -77.75 6.74 -77.04
N ASP A 84 -78.53 6.16 -76.14
CA ASP A 84 -78.06 5.87 -74.78
C ASP A 84 -76.93 4.84 -74.75
N THR A 85 -76.99 3.83 -75.62
CA THR A 85 -75.92 2.85 -75.79
C THR A 85 -74.64 3.53 -76.31
N ALA A 86 -74.76 4.40 -77.31
CA ALA A 86 -73.63 5.17 -77.83
C ALA A 86 -73.03 6.08 -76.76
N ARG A 87 -73.87 6.81 -76.00
CA ARG A 87 -73.43 7.67 -74.89
C ARG A 87 -72.68 6.89 -73.81
N ARG A 88 -73.14 5.68 -73.47
CA ARG A 88 -72.44 4.81 -72.53
C ARG A 88 -71.07 4.40 -73.07
N LYS A 89 -71.02 3.90 -74.31
CA LYS A 89 -69.76 3.53 -74.98
C LYS A 89 -68.77 4.70 -75.03
N SER A 90 -69.26 5.91 -75.31
CA SER A 90 -68.42 7.11 -75.32
C SER A 90 -67.83 7.42 -73.94
N ARG A 91 -68.62 7.32 -72.86
CA ARG A 91 -68.09 7.53 -71.50
C ARG A 91 -67.03 6.50 -71.14
N GLU A 92 -67.35 5.22 -71.30
CA GLU A 92 -66.42 4.12 -70.99
C GLU A 92 -65.11 4.24 -71.76
N PHE A 93 -65.17 4.58 -73.06
CA PHE A 93 -63.97 4.79 -73.87
C PHE A 93 -63.16 6.01 -73.43
N LEU A 94 -63.80 7.15 -73.18
CA LEU A 94 -63.10 8.37 -72.79
C LEU A 94 -62.49 8.28 -71.38
N ASP A 95 -63.16 7.60 -70.45
CA ASP A 95 -62.60 7.31 -69.12
C ASP A 95 -61.36 6.41 -69.24
N ALA A 96 -61.45 5.32 -70.01
CA ALA A 96 -60.30 4.44 -70.25
C ALA A 96 -59.12 5.17 -70.94
N LEU A 97 -59.41 6.02 -71.93
CA LEU A 97 -58.40 6.81 -72.63
C LEU A 97 -57.76 7.84 -71.70
N ARG A 98 -58.52 8.49 -70.82
CA ARG A 98 -57.97 9.41 -69.80
C ARG A 98 -56.96 8.68 -68.91
N ASP A 99 -57.33 7.50 -68.43
CA ASP A 99 -56.49 6.73 -67.52
C ASP A 99 -55.22 6.22 -68.25
N GLU A 100 -55.35 5.79 -69.51
CA GLU A 100 -54.20 5.42 -70.36
C GLU A 100 -53.26 6.60 -70.63
N VAL A 101 -53.80 7.78 -70.95
CA VAL A 101 -53.02 9.00 -71.17
C VAL A 101 -52.32 9.45 -69.89
N ARG A 102 -52.94 9.24 -68.73
CA ARG A 102 -52.37 9.62 -67.43
C ARG A 102 -51.32 8.62 -66.92
N LYS A 103 -51.44 7.34 -67.29
CA LYS A 103 -50.58 6.26 -66.82
C LYS A 103 -49.07 6.53 -66.89
N PRO A 104 -48.50 7.08 -67.99
CA PRO A 104 -47.07 7.40 -68.03
C PRO A 104 -46.62 8.41 -66.97
N LEU A 105 -47.50 9.36 -66.60
CA LEU A 105 -47.22 10.32 -65.54
C LEU A 105 -47.26 9.64 -64.17
N ASP A 106 -48.30 8.85 -63.89
CA ASP A 106 -48.42 8.14 -62.61
C ASP A 106 -47.25 7.14 -62.41
N ASP A 107 -46.80 6.46 -63.47
CA ASP A 107 -45.63 5.58 -63.46
C ASP A 107 -44.33 6.36 -63.20
N TRP A 108 -44.19 7.55 -63.78
CA TRP A 108 -43.04 8.43 -63.55
C TRP A 108 -43.03 8.97 -62.12
N GLU A 109 -44.16 9.44 -61.59
CA GLU A 109 -44.31 9.91 -60.20
C GLU A 109 -43.95 8.80 -59.21
N THR A 110 -44.45 7.58 -59.43
CA THR A 110 -44.10 6.40 -58.62
C THR A 110 -42.61 6.09 -58.67
N LYS A 111 -41.99 6.19 -59.86
CA LYS A 111 -40.54 5.99 -60.01
C LYS A 111 -39.74 7.09 -59.30
N GLN A 112 -40.16 8.34 -59.37
CA GLN A 112 -39.51 9.45 -58.67
C GLN A 112 -39.59 9.28 -57.16
N GLU A 113 -40.74 8.87 -56.64
CA GLU A 113 -40.89 8.60 -55.21
C GLU A 113 -39.96 7.47 -54.78
N ARG A 114 -39.86 6.37 -55.54
CA ARG A 114 -38.91 5.30 -55.25
C ARG A 114 -37.45 5.80 -55.26
N ILE A 115 -37.06 6.62 -56.23
CA ILE A 115 -35.71 7.19 -56.30
C ILE A 115 -35.43 8.05 -55.06
N LYS A 116 -36.37 8.91 -54.65
CA LYS A 116 -36.22 9.73 -53.44
C LYS A 116 -36.08 8.88 -52.19
N GLN A 117 -36.90 7.84 -52.03
CA GLN A 117 -36.79 6.92 -50.89
C GLN A 117 -35.43 6.20 -50.89
N GLU A 118 -35.00 5.69 -52.06
CA GLU A 118 -33.67 5.07 -52.18
C GLU A 118 -32.52 6.05 -51.87
N GLU A 119 -32.64 7.34 -52.22
CA GLU A 119 -31.66 8.36 -51.85
C GLU A 119 -31.65 8.64 -50.36
N VAL A 120 -32.83 8.75 -49.73
CA VAL A 120 -32.96 8.90 -48.27
C VAL A 120 -32.33 7.70 -47.55
N ASP A 121 -32.63 6.48 -48.01
CA ASP A 121 -32.06 5.25 -47.44
C ASP A 121 -30.54 5.19 -47.60
N LYS A 122 -30.01 5.61 -48.77
CA LYS A 122 -28.56 5.69 -49.00
C LYS A 122 -27.89 6.71 -48.09
N GLU A 123 -28.49 7.89 -47.90
CA GLU A 123 -27.93 8.91 -47.00
C GLU A 123 -27.99 8.47 -45.53
N LEU A 124 -29.07 7.81 -45.11
CA LEU A 124 -29.16 7.20 -43.78
C LEU A 124 -28.10 6.11 -43.59
N ALA A 125 -27.88 5.25 -44.59
CA ALA A 125 -26.86 4.22 -44.55
C ALA A 125 -25.44 4.80 -44.45
N LYS A 126 -25.13 5.87 -45.21
CA LYS A 126 -23.85 6.59 -45.11
C LYS A 126 -23.66 7.21 -43.74
N LEU A 127 -24.71 7.80 -43.17
CA LEU A 127 -24.65 8.40 -41.84
C LEU A 127 -24.37 7.34 -40.77
N ALA A 128 -25.06 6.20 -40.84
CA ALA A 128 -24.84 5.07 -39.95
C ALA A 128 -23.42 4.48 -40.08
N GLU A 129 -22.90 4.35 -41.30
CA GLU A 129 -21.52 3.90 -41.54
C GLU A 129 -20.49 4.89 -40.96
N ALA A 130 -20.70 6.19 -41.16
CA ALA A 130 -19.83 7.23 -40.61
C ALA A 130 -19.87 7.27 -39.08
N GLU A 131 -21.03 7.04 -38.47
CA GLU A 131 -21.17 6.91 -37.02
C GLU A 131 -20.48 5.67 -36.47
N ALA A 132 -20.66 4.51 -37.10
CA ALA A 132 -19.97 3.28 -36.74
C ALA A 132 -18.44 3.42 -36.85
N ALA A 133 -17.95 4.08 -37.90
CA ALA A 133 -16.52 4.36 -38.07
C ALA A 133 -15.99 5.29 -36.97
N ARG A 134 -16.75 6.34 -36.59
CA ARG A 134 -16.40 7.21 -35.46
C ARG A 134 -16.34 6.44 -34.14
N GLN A 135 -17.32 5.57 -33.89
CA GLN A 135 -17.36 4.76 -32.68
C GLN A 135 -16.17 3.79 -32.61
N ALA A 136 -15.84 3.12 -33.71
CA ALA A 136 -14.68 2.24 -33.79
C ALA A 136 -13.34 2.98 -33.58
N ASP A 137 -13.22 4.23 -34.04
CA ASP A 137 -12.04 5.07 -33.80
C ASP A 137 -11.92 5.49 -32.34
N ILE A 138 -13.05 5.81 -31.68
CA ILE A 138 -13.10 6.09 -30.24
C ILE A 138 -12.66 4.85 -29.45
N GLU A 139 -13.24 3.69 -29.73
CA GLU A 139 -12.88 2.44 -29.04
C GLU A 139 -11.42 2.07 -29.22
N ARG A 140 -10.85 2.28 -30.42
CA ARG A 140 -9.41 2.09 -30.65
C ARG A 140 -8.58 3.03 -29.77
N LYS A 141 -8.91 4.32 -29.74
CA LYS A 141 -8.19 5.31 -28.92
C LYS A 141 -8.30 5.03 -27.42
N GLU A 142 -9.46 4.57 -26.96
CA GLU A 142 -9.65 4.17 -25.56
C GLU A 142 -8.82 2.94 -25.20
N ASN A 143 -8.74 1.95 -26.09
CA ASN A 143 -7.88 0.78 -25.89
C ASN A 143 -6.40 1.18 -25.88
N ASP A 144 -5.95 2.00 -26.84
CA ASP A 144 -4.57 2.51 -26.87
C ASP A 144 -4.22 3.31 -25.60
N LEU A 145 -5.17 4.10 -25.09
CA LEU A 145 -4.98 4.85 -23.84
C LEU A 145 -4.88 3.90 -22.65
N ARG A 146 -5.76 2.90 -22.55
CA ARG A 146 -5.75 1.90 -21.48
C ARG A 146 -4.44 1.12 -21.47
N GLU A 147 -3.95 0.68 -22.62
CA GLU A 147 -2.66 -0.01 -22.74
C GLU A 147 -1.50 0.87 -22.27
N ARG A 148 -1.52 2.17 -22.60
CA ARG A 148 -0.51 3.12 -22.12
C ARG A 148 -0.58 3.35 -20.61
N GLU A 149 -1.79 3.49 -20.07
CA GLU A 149 -2.00 3.63 -18.62
C GLU A 149 -1.53 2.39 -17.85
N GLU A 150 -1.86 1.19 -18.34
CA GLU A 150 -1.38 -0.07 -17.77
C GLU A 150 0.15 -0.19 -17.84
N ALA A 151 0.76 0.20 -18.96
CA ALA A 151 2.21 0.21 -19.10
C ALA A 151 2.89 1.21 -18.15
N LEU A 152 2.31 2.40 -17.98
CA LEU A 152 2.80 3.40 -17.02
C LEU A 152 2.68 2.90 -15.58
N LEU A 153 1.54 2.34 -15.21
CA LEU A 153 1.32 1.78 -13.87
C LEU A 153 2.32 0.65 -13.57
N LYS A 154 2.55 -0.24 -14.54
CA LYS A 154 3.54 -1.32 -14.40
C LYS A 154 4.95 -0.77 -14.26
N ALA A 155 5.32 0.23 -15.06
CA ALA A 155 6.63 0.88 -14.97
C ALA A 155 6.83 1.57 -13.61
N GLU A 156 5.78 2.22 -13.08
CA GLU A 156 5.80 2.84 -11.75
C GLU A 156 5.96 1.80 -10.64
N GLN A 157 5.23 0.69 -10.70
CA GLN A 157 5.36 -0.42 -9.76
C GLN A 157 6.76 -1.04 -9.80
N GLU A 158 7.31 -1.27 -10.99
CA GLU A 158 8.68 -1.79 -11.15
C GLU A 158 9.72 -0.79 -10.63
N ALA A 159 9.54 0.52 -10.85
CA ALA A 159 10.42 1.55 -10.32
C ALA A 159 10.35 1.64 -8.79
N ALA A 160 9.14 1.58 -8.23
CA ALA A 160 8.93 1.57 -6.78
C ALA A 160 9.56 0.33 -6.12
N ALA A 161 9.36 -0.86 -6.71
CA ALA A 161 9.97 -2.10 -6.23
C ALA A 161 11.51 -2.06 -6.29
N LYS A 162 12.09 -1.50 -7.36
CA LYS A 162 13.54 -1.29 -7.45
C LYS A 162 14.05 -0.32 -6.40
N ALA A 163 13.36 0.81 -6.19
CA ALA A 163 13.73 1.79 -5.18
C ALA A 163 13.62 1.23 -3.76
N GLU A 164 12.62 0.39 -3.48
CA GLU A 164 12.48 -0.31 -2.20
C GLU A 164 13.60 -1.35 -2.01
N ALA A 165 13.91 -2.13 -3.05
CA ALA A 165 15.01 -3.08 -3.02
C ALA A 165 16.37 -2.39 -2.78
N GLU A 166 16.62 -1.26 -3.45
CA GLU A 166 17.84 -0.46 -3.26
C GLU A 166 17.92 0.10 -1.83
N LYS A 167 16.82 0.64 -1.29
CA LYS A 167 16.75 1.10 0.10
C LYS A 167 17.04 -0.04 1.09
N ALA A 168 16.45 -1.22 0.86
CA ALA A 168 16.68 -2.39 1.69
C ALA A 168 18.14 -2.88 1.62
N GLU A 169 18.79 -2.79 0.45
CA GLU A 169 20.21 -3.11 0.30
C GLU A 169 21.10 -2.10 1.04
N ILE A 170 20.82 -0.80 0.89
CA ILE A 170 21.51 0.26 1.61
C ILE A 170 21.36 0.08 3.12
N GLU A 171 20.16 -0.24 3.61
CA GLU A 171 19.91 -0.48 5.02
C GLU A 171 20.66 -1.72 5.53
N ARG A 172 20.67 -2.82 4.75
CA ARG A 172 21.45 -4.02 5.09
C ARG A 172 22.95 -3.72 5.16
N ALA A 173 23.47 -2.98 4.18
CA ALA A 173 24.87 -2.57 4.15
C ALA A 173 25.21 -1.64 5.34
N ALA A 174 24.33 -0.70 5.68
CA ALA A 174 24.50 0.17 6.84
C ALA A 174 24.47 -0.61 8.15
N ASN A 175 23.53 -1.55 8.31
CA ASN A 175 23.44 -2.42 9.48
C ASN A 175 24.66 -3.34 9.60
N GLU A 176 25.13 -3.93 8.50
CA GLU A 176 26.35 -4.75 8.51
C GLU A 176 27.59 -3.90 8.87
N ALA A 177 27.70 -2.69 8.32
CA ALA A 177 28.78 -1.76 8.66
C ALA A 177 28.71 -1.34 10.15
N ALA A 178 27.52 -1.07 10.68
CA ALA A 178 27.32 -0.73 12.08
C ALA A 178 27.69 -1.89 13.01
N ILE A 179 27.31 -3.13 12.67
CA ILE A 179 27.70 -4.34 13.43
C ILE A 179 29.22 -4.51 13.41
N LYS A 180 29.88 -4.35 12.26
CA LYS A 180 31.35 -4.43 12.16
C LYS A 180 32.05 -3.35 12.96
N GLU A 181 31.57 -2.11 12.90
CA GLU A 181 32.12 -0.99 13.67
C GLU A 181 31.91 -1.17 15.17
N GLN A 182 30.74 -1.65 15.58
CA GLN A 182 30.47 -1.97 16.98
C GLN A 182 31.37 -3.11 17.47
N ALA A 183 31.52 -4.19 16.70
CA ALA A 183 32.43 -5.28 17.02
C ALA A 183 33.89 -4.80 17.13
N LYS A 184 34.32 -3.86 16.26
CA LYS A 184 35.65 -3.26 16.33
C LYS A 184 35.82 -2.40 17.59
N ARG A 185 34.84 -1.56 17.93
CA ARG A 185 34.86 -0.73 19.16
C ARG A 185 34.85 -1.59 20.41
N ASP A 186 34.05 -2.65 20.44
CA ASP A 186 34.01 -3.58 21.57
C ASP A 186 35.33 -4.34 21.69
N ALA A 187 35.96 -4.75 20.58
CA ALA A 187 37.30 -5.33 20.58
C ALA A 187 38.37 -4.34 21.05
N GLU A 188 38.33 -3.08 20.63
CA GLU A 188 39.24 -2.01 21.07
C GLU A 188 39.08 -1.72 22.56
N LYS A 189 37.84 -1.62 23.07
CA LYS A 189 37.57 -1.46 24.50
C LYS A 189 38.06 -2.65 25.30
N ASN A 190 37.73 -3.88 24.88
CA ASN A 190 38.21 -5.08 25.56
C ASN A 190 39.75 -5.16 25.57
N ALA A 191 40.41 -4.74 24.49
CA ALA A 191 41.87 -4.67 24.43
C ALA A 191 42.43 -3.57 25.34
N ALA A 192 41.81 -2.39 25.39
CA ALA A 192 42.18 -1.30 26.29
C ALA A 192 42.01 -1.70 27.76
N ASP A 193 40.87 -2.29 28.12
CA ASP A 193 40.56 -2.81 29.45
C ASP A 193 41.54 -3.92 29.84
N ALA A 194 41.96 -4.79 28.91
CA ALA A 194 42.97 -5.80 29.17
C ALA A 194 44.35 -5.19 29.45
N ILE A 195 44.75 -4.15 28.70
CA ILE A 195 45.99 -3.40 28.93
C ILE A 195 45.94 -2.68 30.27
N GLU A 196 44.80 -2.07 30.64
CA GLU A 196 44.62 -1.40 31.92
C GLU A 196 44.69 -2.40 33.08
N ARG A 197 43.98 -3.53 32.99
CA ARG A 197 44.10 -4.62 33.98
C ARG A 197 45.51 -5.16 34.12
N GLU A 198 46.26 -5.27 33.01
CA GLU A 198 47.67 -5.70 33.07
C GLU A 198 48.54 -4.64 33.75
N ARG A 199 48.28 -3.34 33.52
CA ARG A 199 48.98 -2.23 34.19
C ARG A 199 48.64 -2.16 35.67
N GLU A 200 47.38 -2.28 36.03
CA GLU A 200 46.93 -2.33 37.43
C GLU A 200 47.54 -3.55 38.14
N ALA A 201 47.49 -4.74 37.53
CA ALA A 201 48.11 -5.93 38.09
C ALA A 201 49.64 -5.79 38.26
N LYS A 202 50.32 -5.11 37.33
CA LYS A 202 51.75 -4.79 37.47
C LYS A 202 52.01 -3.78 38.58
N LEU A 203 51.18 -2.75 38.71
CA LEU A 203 51.30 -1.74 39.76
C LEU A 203 51.00 -2.34 41.13
N ASP A 204 49.98 -3.19 41.25
CA ASP A 204 49.64 -3.95 42.45
C ASP A 204 50.76 -4.92 42.81
N ALA A 205 51.35 -5.61 41.83
CA ALA A 205 52.52 -6.47 42.05
C ALA A 205 53.75 -5.66 42.49
N GLU A 206 53.99 -4.48 41.91
CA GLU A 206 55.10 -3.59 42.29
C GLU A 206 54.91 -3.02 43.70
N THR A 207 53.70 -2.58 44.03
CA THR A 207 53.37 -2.07 45.38
C THR A 207 53.42 -3.17 46.42
N ALA A 208 52.93 -4.37 46.12
CA ALA A 208 53.08 -5.56 46.97
C ALA A 208 54.55 -5.94 47.16
N ALA A 209 55.36 -5.90 46.09
CA ALA A 209 56.80 -6.17 46.16
C ALA A 209 57.54 -5.11 46.99
N LYS A 210 57.21 -3.83 46.84
CA LYS A 210 57.78 -2.74 47.66
C LYS A 210 57.36 -2.85 49.12
N LEU A 211 56.11 -3.20 49.40
CA LEU A 211 55.62 -3.41 50.76
C LEU A 211 56.32 -4.62 51.40
N ALA A 212 56.45 -5.73 50.66
CA ALA A 212 57.19 -6.91 51.11
C ALA A 212 58.68 -6.62 51.34
N ALA A 213 59.33 -5.86 50.46
CA ALA A 213 60.72 -5.44 50.63
C ALA A 213 60.89 -4.52 51.85
N LYS A 214 59.97 -3.58 52.06
CA LYS A 214 59.98 -2.69 53.23
C LYS A 214 59.72 -3.45 54.54
N GLN A 215 58.85 -4.47 54.51
CA GLN A 215 58.62 -5.35 55.65
C GLN A 215 59.86 -6.19 55.93
N ALA A 216 60.48 -6.79 54.90
CA ALA A 216 61.72 -7.53 55.05
C ALA A 216 62.89 -6.66 55.55
N GLU A 217 62.98 -5.40 55.13
CA GLU A 217 63.99 -4.46 55.65
C GLU A 217 63.73 -4.10 57.12
N LYS A 218 62.48 -3.92 57.52
CA LYS A 218 62.11 -3.74 58.93
C LYS A 218 62.45 -4.98 59.75
N ASP A 219 62.06 -6.16 59.29
CA ASP A 219 62.34 -7.42 59.97
C ASP A 219 63.86 -7.67 60.07
N GLN A 220 64.65 -7.30 59.05
CA GLN A 220 66.12 -7.33 59.11
C GLN A 220 66.68 -6.32 60.11
N LYS A 221 66.18 -5.09 60.13
CA LYS A 221 66.62 -4.08 61.10
C LYS A 221 66.28 -4.48 62.54
N GLU A 222 65.09 -5.03 62.77
CA GLU A 222 64.68 -5.54 64.08
C GLU A 222 65.53 -6.76 64.49
N ALA A 223 65.87 -7.66 63.56
CA ALA A 223 66.77 -8.78 63.83
C ALA A 223 68.20 -8.31 64.15
N VAL A 224 68.72 -7.30 63.44
CA VAL A 224 70.03 -6.70 63.72
C VAL A 224 70.02 -5.98 65.07
N GLU A 225 68.98 -5.19 65.38
CA GLU A 225 68.88 -4.48 66.65
C GLU A 225 68.74 -5.44 67.85
N LEU A 226 68.01 -6.55 67.66
CA LEU A 226 67.92 -7.62 68.66
C LEU A 226 69.27 -8.32 68.85
N ALA A 227 70.02 -8.56 67.77
CA ALA A 227 71.36 -9.13 67.84
C ALA A 227 72.35 -8.17 68.54
N GLU A 228 72.29 -6.87 68.24
CA GLU A 228 73.11 -5.85 68.90
C GLU A 228 72.79 -5.71 70.38
N LYS A 229 71.50 -5.77 70.76
CA LYS A 229 71.10 -5.80 72.18
C LYS A 229 71.65 -7.03 72.91
N ARG A 230 71.61 -8.21 72.28
CA ARG A 230 72.18 -9.44 72.88
C ARG A 230 73.70 -9.35 73.06
N VAL A 231 74.42 -8.82 72.06
CA VAL A 231 75.87 -8.58 72.17
C VAL A 231 76.19 -7.53 73.23
N ARG A 232 75.37 -6.47 73.36
CA ARG A 232 75.54 -5.44 74.39
C ARG A 232 75.34 -6.00 75.79
N ASP A 233 74.28 -6.79 75.99
CA ASP A 233 73.99 -7.43 77.27
C ASP A 233 75.07 -8.46 77.67
N GLU A 234 75.63 -9.21 76.70
CA GLU A 234 76.75 -10.13 76.93
C GLU A 234 78.04 -9.40 77.30
N ASN A 235 78.37 -8.30 76.60
CA ASN A 235 79.54 -7.48 76.93
C ASN A 235 79.42 -6.78 78.29
N GLU A 236 78.22 -6.34 78.67
CA GLU A 236 77.99 -5.70 79.98
C GLU A 236 78.09 -6.71 81.14
N ARG A 237 77.64 -7.96 80.91
CA ARG A 237 77.86 -9.06 81.87
C ARG A 237 79.34 -9.41 82.01
N ALA A 238 80.08 -9.50 80.91
CA ALA A 238 81.52 -9.76 80.93
C ALA A 238 82.32 -8.63 81.62
N ALA A 239 81.90 -7.37 81.47
CA ALA A 239 82.53 -6.23 82.14
C ALA A 239 82.36 -6.28 83.67
N ARG A 240 81.16 -6.63 84.17
CA ARG A 240 80.91 -6.75 85.62
C ARG A 240 81.69 -7.92 86.24
N GLU A 241 81.91 -9.00 85.49
CA GLU A 241 82.66 -10.17 85.96
C GLU A 241 84.18 -9.88 86.06
N GLN A 242 84.73 -9.12 85.10
CA GLN A 242 86.12 -8.63 85.13
C GLN A 242 86.38 -7.63 86.27
N GLU A 243 85.40 -6.80 86.63
CA GLU A 243 85.53 -5.82 87.71
C GLU A 243 85.51 -6.49 89.11
N ALA A 244 84.72 -7.55 89.28
CA ALA A 244 84.68 -8.35 90.50
C ALA A 244 86.01 -9.09 90.78
N LEU A 245 86.67 -9.61 89.73
CA LEU A 245 87.98 -10.28 89.87
C LEU A 245 89.12 -9.32 90.25
N LYS A 246 89.15 -8.11 89.68
CA LYS A 246 90.18 -7.10 90.00
C LYS A 246 90.03 -6.49 91.40
N ALA A 247 88.83 -6.46 91.95
CA ALA A 247 88.57 -6.05 93.32
C ALA A 247 89.08 -7.09 94.35
N ALA A 248 89.05 -8.38 94.02
CA ALA A 248 89.54 -9.46 94.89
C ALA A 248 91.08 -9.49 95.01
N GLU A 249 91.82 -9.27 93.92
CA GLU A 249 93.31 -9.27 93.94
C GLU A 249 93.91 -8.07 94.72
N ARG A 250 93.27 -6.89 94.67
CA ARG A 250 93.74 -5.72 95.43
C ARG A 250 93.59 -5.86 96.94
N ALA A 251 92.61 -6.64 97.40
CA ALA A 251 92.38 -6.87 98.83
C ALA A 251 93.42 -7.83 99.45
N GLU A 252 93.96 -8.77 98.67
CA GLU A 252 94.93 -9.75 99.17
C GLU A 252 96.34 -9.16 99.32
N GLN A 253 96.79 -8.31 98.38
CA GLN A 253 98.13 -7.73 98.40
C GLN A 253 98.34 -6.71 99.54
N ALA A 254 97.29 -6.10 100.08
CA ALA A 254 97.40 -5.14 101.18
C ALA A 254 97.70 -5.78 102.55
N ARG A 255 97.35 -7.06 102.79
CA ARG A 255 97.57 -7.72 104.10
C ARG A 255 98.99 -8.23 104.35
N LEU A 256 99.79 -8.42 103.30
CA LEU A 256 101.13 -9.01 103.40
C LEU A 256 102.24 -7.97 103.66
N ALA A 257 102.02 -6.70 103.30
CA ALA A 257 103.02 -5.64 103.45
C ALA A 257 103.19 -5.15 104.91
N ASP A 258 102.10 -5.06 105.69
CA ASP A 258 102.12 -4.48 107.05
C ASP A 258 102.81 -5.37 108.11
N ASN A 259 102.93 -6.67 107.88
CA ASN A 259 103.43 -7.61 108.89
C ASN A 259 104.97 -7.69 108.97
N LEU A 260 105.67 -7.25 107.91
CA LEU A 260 107.13 -7.37 107.83
C LEU A 260 107.85 -6.19 108.49
N GLU A 261 107.31 -4.98 108.38
CA GLU A 261 107.95 -3.78 108.94
C GLU A 261 107.93 -3.78 110.47
N HIS A 262 106.83 -4.24 111.07
CA HIS A 262 106.63 -4.21 112.52
C HIS A 262 107.64 -5.08 113.30
N ARG A 263 108.05 -6.23 112.74
CA ARG A 263 109.05 -7.13 113.37
C ARG A 263 110.46 -6.56 113.38
N ARG A 264 110.78 -5.66 112.45
CA ARG A 264 112.12 -5.07 112.31
C ARG A 264 112.37 -4.02 113.39
N THR A 265 111.35 -3.20 113.67
CA THR A 265 111.44 -2.08 114.62
C THR A 265 111.66 -2.56 116.06
N VAL A 266 110.96 -3.60 116.49
CA VAL A 266 111.05 -4.12 117.86
C VAL A 266 112.42 -4.73 118.17
N ASN A 267 113.02 -5.46 117.21
CA ASN A 267 114.33 -6.09 117.41
C ASN A 267 115.47 -5.06 117.52
N VAL A 268 115.37 -3.94 116.79
CA VAL A 268 116.36 -2.85 116.89
C VAL A 268 116.24 -2.12 118.23
N ALA A 269 115.03 -1.93 118.74
CA ALA A 269 114.81 -1.30 120.05
C ALA A 269 115.40 -2.15 121.20
N ALA A 270 115.20 -3.47 121.17
CA ALA A 270 115.77 -4.39 122.17
C ALA A 270 117.31 -4.42 122.13
N MET A 271 117.91 -4.33 120.94
CA MET A 271 119.37 -4.28 120.78
C MET A 271 119.97 -3.04 121.44
N LYS A 272 119.34 -1.87 121.22
CA LYS A 272 119.80 -0.60 121.75
C LYS A 272 119.68 -0.52 123.28
N ALA A 273 118.68 -1.18 123.87
CA ALA A 273 118.54 -1.26 125.32
C ALA A 273 119.68 -2.06 125.97
N LEU A 274 120.15 -3.14 125.33
CA LEU A 274 121.25 -3.98 125.86
C LEU A 274 122.62 -3.28 125.79
N GLU A 275 122.86 -2.41 124.81
CA GLU A 275 124.09 -1.60 124.74
C GLU A 275 124.20 -0.60 125.90
N THR A 276 123.07 -0.10 126.40
CA THR A 276 123.05 0.89 127.49
C THR A 276 123.45 0.27 128.85
N GLU A 277 123.23 -1.03 129.02
CA GLU A 277 123.61 -1.81 130.22
C GLU A 277 125.04 -2.37 130.14
N GLY A 278 125.85 -1.90 129.19
CA GLY A 278 127.29 -2.19 129.13
C GLY A 278 127.66 -3.52 128.47
N ILE A 279 126.75 -4.14 127.71
CA ILE A 279 127.03 -5.35 126.92
C ILE A 279 127.49 -4.95 125.51
N GLU A 280 128.64 -5.47 125.09
CA GLU A 280 129.22 -5.21 123.77
C GLU A 280 128.30 -5.69 122.63
N GLU A 281 128.16 -4.86 121.58
CA GLU A 281 127.17 -4.98 120.49
C GLU A 281 127.14 -6.38 119.83
N ASP A 282 128.31 -7.01 119.68
CA ASP A 282 128.42 -8.30 118.99
C ASP A 282 127.87 -9.47 119.84
N ILE A 283 127.93 -9.36 121.17
CA ILE A 283 127.32 -10.32 122.10
C ILE A 283 125.81 -10.08 122.19
N ALA A 284 125.36 -8.82 122.19
CA ALA A 284 123.93 -8.46 122.20
C ALA A 284 123.17 -8.94 120.94
N LYS A 285 123.76 -8.79 119.74
CA LYS A 285 123.18 -9.30 118.48
C LYS A 285 123.03 -10.82 118.47
N LYS A 286 124.04 -11.54 118.96
CA LYS A 286 123.98 -13.02 119.06
C LYS A 286 122.92 -13.46 120.05
N ALA A 287 122.78 -12.76 121.18
CA ALA A 287 121.72 -13.04 122.15
C ALA A 287 120.32 -12.80 121.58
N ILE A 288 120.05 -11.66 120.94
CA ILE A 288 118.73 -11.35 120.34
C ILE A 288 118.39 -12.30 119.19
N SER A 289 119.33 -12.61 118.29
CA SER A 289 119.09 -13.59 117.21
C SER A 289 118.80 -14.98 117.77
N ALA A 290 119.53 -15.42 118.80
CA ALA A 290 119.31 -16.73 119.42
C ALA A 290 117.94 -16.82 120.12
N ILE A 291 117.44 -15.71 120.70
CA ILE A 291 116.10 -15.65 121.29
C ILE A 291 115.02 -15.58 120.20
N ALA A 292 115.20 -14.77 119.15
CA ALA A 292 114.22 -14.63 118.06
C ALA A 292 114.09 -15.88 117.19
N THR A 293 115.14 -16.71 117.10
CA THR A 293 115.12 -18.02 116.41
C THR A 293 114.80 -19.19 117.35
N GLY A 294 114.61 -18.96 118.66
CA GLY A 294 114.14 -19.96 119.62
C GLY A 294 115.19 -20.94 120.15
N LEU A 295 116.48 -20.61 120.04
CA LEU A 295 117.60 -21.46 120.46
C LEU A 295 117.88 -21.43 121.98
N ILE A 296 117.39 -20.42 122.72
CA ILE A 296 117.50 -20.33 124.18
C ILE A 296 116.13 -20.68 124.80
N PRO A 297 116.00 -21.84 125.50
CA PRO A 297 114.73 -22.24 126.09
C PRO A 297 114.27 -21.26 127.19
N CYS A 298 112.96 -21.04 127.28
CA CYS A 298 112.28 -20.27 128.34
C CYS A 298 112.40 -18.73 128.28
N VAL A 299 112.92 -18.13 127.20
CA VAL A 299 112.90 -16.67 126.95
C VAL A 299 112.29 -16.37 125.56
N LYS A 300 111.37 -15.41 125.46
CA LYS A 300 110.72 -14.98 124.18
C LYS A 300 110.71 -13.46 124.07
N ILE A 301 110.90 -12.93 122.85
CA ILE A 301 110.67 -11.52 122.52
C ILE A 301 109.24 -11.38 121.99
N ASP A 302 108.43 -10.59 122.69
CA ASP A 302 107.06 -10.31 122.26
C ASP A 302 107.05 -9.10 121.30
N TYR A 303 106.41 -9.28 120.15
CA TYR A 303 106.34 -8.27 119.08
C TYR A 303 105.03 -7.48 119.14
N THR A 304 104.30 -7.53 120.24
CA THR A 304 103.09 -6.75 120.47
C THR A 304 103.39 -5.24 120.49
N LYS A 305 102.78 -4.54 119.53
CA LYS A 305 102.75 -3.08 119.43
C LYS A 305 102.01 -2.57 120.68
N GLN A 306 102.71 -1.95 121.64
CA GLN A 306 102.03 -1.11 122.64
C GLN A 306 101.50 0.11 121.90
N GLU A 307 100.20 0.07 121.59
CA GLU A 307 99.42 1.21 121.16
C GLU A 307 99.48 2.26 122.27
N ASN A 308 100.18 3.36 122.01
CA ASN A 308 100.07 4.55 122.82
C ASN A 308 98.78 5.25 122.38
N ASP A 309 97.80 5.24 123.28
CA ASP A 309 96.56 6.01 123.16
C ASP A 309 96.91 7.50 123.34
N GLN A 310 96.88 8.25 122.24
CA GLN A 310 96.73 9.71 122.16
C GLN A 310 95.97 10.08 120.89
#